data_AF-A0A0D8X833-F1
#
_entry.id   AF-A0A0D8X833-F1
#
_cell.length_a   1.000
_cell.length_b   1.000
_cell.length_c   1.000
_cell.angle_alpha   90.00
_cell.angle_beta   90.00
_cell.angle_gamma   90.00
#
_symmetry.space_group_name_H-M   'P 1'
#
loop_
_entity.id
_entity.type
_entity.pdbx_description
1 polymer ?
#
loop_
_entity_poly.entity_id
_entity_poly.type
_entity_poly.pdbx_seq_one_letter_code
_entity_poly.pdbx_strand_id
1 'polypeptide(L)'
;MSGKYGVGIRDIYAALRNNLVPHRWDEDLLPFLQMVQAETAQLGCSIQLCKPRDKASFYSVVCRYSIPHVKTRVPLYLTGKPCSQCRKGFKCDQITKLCVS
;
A
#
# COMPACT_ATOMS: atom_id res chain seq x y z
N MET A 1 24.25 7.20 13.18
CA MET A 1 23.72 6.35 12.10
C MET A 1 22.27 6.72 11.86
N SER A 2 22.01 7.72 11.02
CA SER A 2 20.65 8.16 10.68
C SER A 2 20.16 7.33 9.49
N GLY A 3 19.20 6.43 9.75
CA GLY A 3 18.62 5.57 8.73
C GLY A 3 17.82 6.39 7.72
N LYS A 4 18.16 6.24 6.44
CA LYS A 4 17.40 6.77 5.30
C LYS A 4 16.21 5.84 5.00
N TYR A 5 15.37 5.54 5.99
CA TYR A 5 14.14 4.77 5.76
C TYR A 5 13.02 5.78 5.52
N GLY A 6 12.87 6.20 4.28
CA GLY A 6 11.81 7.08 3.85
C GLY A 6 11.62 6.96 2.36
N VAL A 7 10.43 6.56 1.93
CA VAL A 7 10.01 6.61 0.53
C VAL A 7 9.98 8.06 0.09
N GLY A 8 10.90 8.44 -0.80
CA GLY A 8 10.92 9.76 -1.41
C GLY A 8 9.90 9.84 -2.55
N ILE A 9 9.45 11.05 -2.87
CA ILE A 9 8.53 11.26 -4.00
C ILE A 9 9.13 10.77 -5.34
N ARG A 10 10.47 10.78 -5.46
CA ARG A 10 11.20 10.26 -6.63
C ARG A 10 11.07 8.74 -6.79
N ASP A 11 10.97 8.02 -5.68
CA ASP A 11 10.82 6.56 -5.68
C ASP A 11 9.40 6.17 -6.13
N ILE A 12 8.40 6.95 -5.71
CA ILE A 12 7.00 6.84 -6.19
C ILE A 12 6.93 7.11 -7.70
N TYR A 13 7.59 8.17 -8.19
CA TYR A 13 7.65 8.46 -9.63
C TYR A 13 8.36 7.36 -10.43
N ALA A 14 9.35 6.68 -9.85
CA ALA A 14 9.97 5.51 -10.48
C ALA A 14 8.98 4.34 -10.62
N ALA A 15 8.18 4.05 -9.59
CA ALA A 15 7.13 3.02 -9.66
C ALA A 15 6.04 3.37 -10.69
N LEU A 16 5.64 4.64 -10.78
CA LEU A 16 4.68 5.12 -11.78
C LEU A 16 5.19 4.92 -13.21
N ARG A 17 6.50 5.11 -13.47
CA ARG A 17 7.11 4.90 -14.80
C ARG A 17 7.07 3.45 -15.27
N ASN A 18 6.96 2.49 -14.36
CA ASN A 18 6.92 1.06 -14.68
C ASN A 18 5.48 0.50 -14.68
N ASN A 19 4.48 1.34 -14.95
CA ASN A 19 3.05 0.97 -14.88
C ASN A 19 2.68 0.28 -13.54
N LEU A 20 3.37 0.65 -12.45
CA LEU A 20 3.11 0.13 -11.10
C LEU A 20 3.20 -1.40 -10.99
N VAL A 21 4.06 -1.99 -11.82
CA VAL A 21 4.46 -3.38 -11.72
C VAL A 21 5.64 -3.47 -10.74
N PRO A 22 5.50 -4.10 -9.57
CA PRO A 22 6.56 -4.16 -8.57
C PRO A 22 7.76 -4.96 -9.08
N HIS A 23 8.97 -4.44 -8.87
CA HIS A 23 10.23 -5.14 -9.05
C HIS A 23 10.84 -5.56 -7.71
N ARG A 24 11.77 -6.52 -7.75
CA ARG A 24 12.40 -7.08 -6.54
C ARG A 24 13.13 -6.02 -5.70
N TRP A 25 13.65 -4.97 -6.32
CA TRP A 25 14.42 -3.92 -5.65
C TRP A 25 13.55 -2.80 -5.07
N ASP A 26 12.22 -2.93 -5.14
CA ASP A 26 11.25 -1.95 -4.62
C ASP A 26 10.87 -2.24 -3.16
N GLU A 27 11.74 -2.88 -2.37
CA GLU A 27 11.42 -3.27 -0.98
C GLU A 27 11.04 -2.07 -0.11
N ASP A 28 11.73 -0.94 -0.29
CA ASP A 28 11.43 0.30 0.42
C ASP A 28 10.04 0.87 0.07
N LEU A 29 9.51 0.55 -1.12
CA LEU A 29 8.19 0.98 -1.56
C LEU A 29 7.07 0.06 -1.08
N LEU A 30 7.37 -1.13 -0.55
CA LEU A 30 6.36 -2.13 -0.19
C LEU A 30 5.20 -1.59 0.67
N PRO A 31 5.42 -0.72 1.68
CA PRO A 31 4.32 -0.14 2.43
C PRO A 31 3.33 0.63 1.54
N PHE A 32 3.85 1.41 0.59
CA PHE A 32 3.03 2.13 -0.39
C PHE A 32 2.36 1.17 -1.37
N LEU A 33 3.10 0.23 -1.94
CA LEU A 33 2.58 -0.72 -2.92
C LEU A 33 1.45 -1.59 -2.33
N GLN A 34 1.55 -1.96 -1.05
CA GLN A 34 0.52 -2.73 -0.36
C GLN A 34 -0.74 -1.91 -0.07
N MET A 35 -0.61 -0.60 0.20
CA MET A 35 -1.77 0.30 0.36
C MET A 35 -2.59 0.45 -0.92
N VAL A 36 -1.94 0.41 -2.09
CA VAL A 36 -2.60 0.64 -3.39
C VAL A 36 -2.95 -0.65 -4.13
N GLN A 37 -2.73 -1.83 -3.53
CA GLN A 37 -3.09 -3.11 -4.11
C GLN A 37 -4.63 -3.26 -4.17
N ALA A 38 -5.22 -3.12 -5.36
CA ALA A 38 -6.66 -2.99 -5.55
C ALA A 38 -7.48 -4.21 -5.11
N GLU A 39 -6.87 -5.39 -5.05
CA GLU A 39 -7.56 -6.60 -4.62
C GLU A 39 -7.56 -6.79 -3.09
N THR A 40 -6.78 -6.00 -2.35
CA THR A 40 -6.78 -6.00 -0.88
C THR A 40 -7.94 -5.15 -0.37
N ALA A 41 -8.97 -5.81 0.16
CA ALA A 41 -10.19 -5.13 0.63
C ALA A 41 -10.27 -4.96 2.16
N GLN A 42 -9.33 -5.54 2.92
CA GLN A 42 -9.37 -5.52 4.38
C GLN A 42 -7.98 -5.20 4.94
N LEU A 43 -7.98 -4.39 6.01
CA LEU A 43 -6.80 -4.10 6.79
C LEU A 43 -7.17 -3.99 8.27
N GLY A 44 -6.21 -4.32 9.14
CA GLY A 44 -6.31 -4.10 10.58
C GLY A 44 -5.02 -3.47 11.08
N CYS A 45 -5.12 -2.42 11.88
CA CYS A 45 -3.96 -1.72 12.44
C CYS A 45 -3.95 -1.76 13.97
N SER A 46 -2.76 -1.76 14.53
CA SER A 46 -2.51 -1.63 15.97
C SER A 46 -1.52 -0.50 16.23
N ILE A 47 -1.78 0.27 17.29
CA ILE A 47 -0.92 1.35 17.74
C ILE A 47 -0.46 1.03 19.17
N GLN A 48 0.85 1.08 19.41
CA GLN A 48 1.45 0.84 20.72
C GLN A 48 2.45 1.93 21.08
N LEU A 49 2.32 2.54 22.26
CA LEU A 49 3.37 3.40 22.79
C LEU A 49 4.50 2.53 23.36
N CYS A 50 5.69 2.63 22.76
CA CYS A 50 6.91 1.96 23.19
C CYS A 50 7.75 2.92 24.04
N LYS A 51 8.09 2.49 25.26
CA LYS A 51 8.89 3.28 26.23
C LYS A 51 10.20 2.54 26.58
N PRO A 52 11.17 2.46 25.65
CA PRO A 52 12.47 1.86 25.93
C PRO A 52 13.23 2.66 27.01
N ARG A 53 14.09 1.98 27.80
CA ARG A 53 14.79 2.60 28.94
C ARG A 53 15.79 3.69 28.52
N ASP A 54 16.54 3.45 27.44
CA ASP A 54 17.67 4.30 27.03
C ASP A 54 17.41 5.08 25.72
N LYS A 55 16.15 5.19 25.30
CA LYS A 55 15.77 5.85 24.03
C LYS A 55 14.48 6.66 24.21
N ALA A 56 14.27 7.63 23.34
CA ALA A 56 13.01 8.36 23.29
C ALA A 56 11.83 7.39 23.10
N SER A 57 10.72 7.68 23.78
CA SER A 57 9.47 6.96 23.56
C SER A 57 8.96 7.20 22.14
N PHE A 58 8.34 6.20 21.53
CA PHE A 58 7.79 6.30 20.18
C PHE A 58 6.50 5.49 20.05
N TYR A 59 5.64 5.88 19.14
CA TYR A 59 4.48 5.07 18.75
C TYR A 59 4.89 4.09 17.66
N SER A 60 4.70 2.80 17.91
CA SER A 60 4.73 1.77 16.88
C SER A 60 3.35 1.66 16.25
N VAL A 61 3.27 1.86 14.94
CA VAL A 61 2.04 1.68 14.15
C VAL A 61 2.28 0.54 13.18
N VAL A 62 1.46 -0.50 13.27
CA VAL A 62 1.55 -1.67 12.40
C VAL A 62 0.19 -1.94 11.79
N CYS A 63 0.14 -2.04 10.46
CA CYS A 63 -1.05 -2.45 9.73
C CYS A 63 -0.80 -3.79 9.04
N ARG A 64 -1.76 -4.70 9.14
CA ARG A 64 -1.81 -5.96 8.39
C ARG A 64 -2.90 -5.85 7.34
N TYR A 65 -2.56 -6.27 6.13
CA TYR A 65 -3.45 -6.30 4.98
C TYR A 65 -3.86 -7.73 4.69
N SER A 66 -5.10 -7.94 4.26
CA SER A 66 -5.55 -9.26 3.79
C SER A 66 -4.84 -9.65 2.49
N ILE A 67 -4.96 -10.93 2.13
CA ILE A 67 -4.52 -11.42 0.82
C ILE A 67 -5.37 -10.75 -0.28
N PRO A 68 -4.79 -10.39 -1.42
CA PRO A 68 -3.42 -10.69 -1.87
C PRO A 68 -2.37 -9.67 -1.43
N HIS A 69 -1.18 -10.19 -1.08
CA HIS A 69 0.02 -9.37 -0.89
C HIS A 69 0.61 -8.92 -2.23
N VAL A 70 1.39 -7.85 -2.20
CA VAL A 70 2.19 -7.38 -3.34
C VAL A 70 3.06 -8.52 -3.87
N LYS A 71 3.03 -8.75 -5.19
CA LYS A 71 3.86 -9.74 -5.89
C LYS A 71 4.65 -9.05 -6.98
N THR A 72 5.92 -9.41 -7.10
CA THR A 72 6.77 -8.90 -8.18
C THR A 72 6.19 -9.29 -9.54
N ARG A 73 6.26 -8.39 -10.52
CA ARG A 73 5.77 -8.58 -11.90
C ARG A 73 4.25 -8.75 -12.03
N VAL A 74 3.48 -8.59 -10.95
CA VAL A 74 2.02 -8.59 -10.98
C VAL A 74 1.54 -7.15 -10.79
N PRO A 75 0.72 -6.59 -11.72
CA PRO A 75 0.17 -5.25 -11.56
C PRO A 75 -0.61 -5.10 -10.24
N LEU A 76 -0.46 -3.95 -9.58
CA LEU A 76 -1.18 -3.66 -8.33
C LEU A 76 -2.66 -3.36 -8.54
N TYR A 77 -3.02 -2.84 -9.71
CA TYR A 77 -4.37 -2.54 -10.12
C TYR A 77 -4.47 -2.47 -11.64
N LEU A 78 -5.70 -2.53 -12.16
CA LEU A 78 -5.95 -2.36 -13.60
C LEU A 78 -6.07 -0.87 -13.94
N THR A 79 -5.30 -0.43 -14.93
CA THR A 79 -5.39 0.94 -15.44
C THR A 79 -6.65 1.12 -16.28
N GLY A 80 -7.41 2.19 -16.04
CA GLY A 80 -8.61 2.49 -16.81
C GLY A 80 -9.54 3.49 -16.12
N LYS A 81 -10.76 3.64 -16.64
CA LYS A 81 -11.79 4.47 -16.01
C LYS A 81 -12.13 3.89 -14.63
N PRO A 82 -12.20 4.70 -13.55
CA PRO A 82 -12.58 4.22 -12.23
C PRO A 82 -13.90 3.45 -12.28
N CYS A 83 -13.97 2.37 -11.49
CA CYS A 83 -15.10 1.45 -11.43
C CYS A 83 -15.48 0.69 -12.71
N SER A 84 -14.76 0.85 -13.83
CA SER A 84 -15.10 0.13 -15.08
C SER A 84 -15.03 -1.39 -14.95
N GLN A 85 -14.35 -1.90 -13.92
CA GLN A 85 -14.10 -3.33 -13.69
C GLN A 85 -14.29 -3.73 -12.22
N CYS A 86 -15.30 -3.18 -11.53
CA CYS A 86 -15.61 -3.65 -10.17
C CYS A 86 -15.95 -5.15 -10.17
N ARG A 87 -15.44 -5.86 -9.15
CA ARG A 87 -15.69 -7.29 -8.96
C ARG A 87 -17.18 -7.57 -8.75
N LYS A 88 -17.63 -8.78 -9.10
CA LYS A 88 -19.02 -9.21 -8.87
C LYS A 88 -19.37 -9.07 -7.39
N GLY A 89 -20.52 -8.46 -7.09
CA GLY A 89 -20.98 -8.19 -5.73
C GLY A 89 -20.51 -6.84 -5.16
N PHE A 90 -19.66 -6.10 -5.88
CA PHE A 90 -19.26 -4.74 -5.52
C PHE A 90 -19.95 -3.72 -6.42
N LYS A 91 -20.32 -2.59 -5.85
CA LYS A 91 -20.89 -1.42 -6.53
C LYS A 91 -19.87 -0.29 -6.53
N CYS A 92 -19.95 0.56 -7.54
CA CYS A 92 -19.15 1.77 -7.58
C CYS A 92 -19.74 2.82 -6.64
N ASP A 93 -18.97 3.26 -5.65
CA ASP A 93 -19.26 4.50 -4.96
C ASP A 93 -18.94 5.68 -5.89
N GLN A 94 -19.95 6.48 -6.22
CA GLN A 94 -19.80 7.59 -7.15
C GLN A 94 -18.99 8.75 -6.58
N ILE A 95 -18.83 8.83 -5.26
CA ILE A 95 -18.09 9.90 -4.60
C ILE A 95 -16.60 9.54 -4.55
N THR A 96 -16.26 8.43 -3.91
CA THR A 96 -14.85 8.02 -3.74
C THR A 96 -14.26 7.37 -5.00
N LYS A 97 -15.11 6.94 -5.94
CA LYS A 97 -14.73 6.14 -7.11
C LYS A 97 -14.07 4.80 -6.77
N LEU A 98 -14.39 4.25 -5.59
CA LEU A 98 -13.97 2.93 -5.14
C LEU A 98 -15.09 1.90 -5.33
N CYS A 99 -14.70 0.63 -5.46
CA CYS A 99 -15.64 -0.50 -5.47
C CYS A 99 -15.92 -0.95 -4.04
N VAL A 100 -17.19 -0.94 -3.62
CA VAL A 100 -17.66 -1.28 -2.26
C VAL A 100 -18.75 -2.36 -2.31
N SER A 101 -18.76 -3.30 -1.36
CA SER A 101 -19.74 -4.41 -1.30
C SER A 101 -21.07 -3.98 -0.68
#